data_AF-A0AAV4PNJ3-F1
#
_entry.id   AF-A0AAV4PNJ3-F1
#
_cell.length_a   1.000
_cell.length_b   1.000
_cell.length_c   1.000
_cell.angle_alpha   90.00
_cell.angle_beta   90.00
_cell.angle_gamma   90.00
#
_symmetry.space_group_name_H-M   'P 1'
#
loop_
_entity.id
_entity.type
_entity.pdbx_description
1 polymer ?
#
loop_
_entity_poly.entity_id
_entity_poly.type
_entity_poly.pdbx_seq_one_letter_code
_entity_poly.pdbx_strand_id
1 'polypeptide(L)'
;MKNRNRPALKKKRAQELHEAAGVPLGPCTFQEVQIFEDHLNIQIVVFSADNLNQVTYKGKERPLRINLWHHDNHYDVIKSVKGFFGSNYYCENCEKPYSQLRITSLSKGMLHMSSYVMSTWPTTKMQGLRQTLCI
;
A
#
# COMPACT_ATOMS: atom_id res chain seq x y z
N MET A 1 -7.23 -25.54 8.19
CA MET A 1 -7.80 -25.93 6.87
C MET A 1 -7.91 -24.71 5.95
N LYS A 2 -7.21 -24.68 4.81
CA LYS A 2 -7.34 -23.59 3.81
C LYS A 2 -8.71 -23.74 3.11
N ASN A 3 -9.61 -22.78 3.30
CA ASN A 3 -10.88 -22.72 2.57
C ASN A 3 -10.64 -22.80 1.05
N ARG A 4 -11.18 -23.84 0.40
CA ARG A 4 -11.06 -24.12 -1.03
C ARG A 4 -11.73 -23.06 -1.92
N ASN A 5 -12.66 -22.27 -1.37
CA ASN A 5 -13.39 -21.22 -2.09
C ASN A 5 -12.68 -19.86 -2.10
N ARG A 6 -11.52 -19.73 -1.44
CA ARG A 6 -10.77 -18.46 -1.37
C ARG A 6 -10.41 -17.88 -2.74
N PRO A 7 -10.01 -18.66 -3.77
CA PRO A 7 -9.72 -18.13 -5.10
C PRO A 7 -10.95 -17.54 -5.77
N ALA A 8 -12.10 -18.24 -5.71
CA ALA A 8 -13.36 -17.79 -6.30
C ALA A 8 -13.87 -16.49 -5.66
N LEU A 9 -13.74 -16.36 -4.34
CA LEU A 9 -14.12 -15.14 -3.62
C LEU A 9 -13.26 -13.93 -4.01
N LYS A 10 -11.96 -14.12 -4.24
CA LYS A 10 -11.07 -13.05 -4.71
C LYS A 10 -11.44 -12.58 -6.12
N LYS A 11 -11.71 -13.54 -7.02
CA LYS A 11 -12.14 -13.25 -8.39
C LYS A 11 -13.43 -12.43 -8.42
N LYS A 12 -14.42 -12.81 -7.61
CA LYS A 12 -15.71 -12.10 -7.53
C LYS A 12 -15.53 -10.64 -7.08
N ARG A 13 -14.75 -10.41 -6.02
CA ARG A 13 -14.51 -9.04 -5.51
C ARG A 13 -13.75 -8.14 -6.48
N ALA A 14 -12.79 -8.72 -7.21
CA ALA A 14 -12.08 -7.96 -8.25
C ALA A 14 -13.05 -7.54 -9.36
N GLN A 15 -13.94 -8.45 -9.80
CA GLN A 15 -14.97 -8.13 -10.80
C GLN A 15 -15.94 -7.05 -10.31
N GLU A 16 -16.42 -7.14 -9.06
CA GLU A 16 -17.27 -6.12 -8.44
C GLU A 16 -16.57 -4.75 -8.38
N LEU A 17 -15.27 -4.72 -8.10
CA LEU A 17 -14.49 -3.47 -8.09
C LEU A 17 -14.36 -2.87 -9.49
N HIS A 18 -14.07 -3.68 -10.50
CA HIS A 18 -14.02 -3.25 -11.91
C HIS A 18 -15.35 -2.63 -12.34
N GLU A 19 -16.47 -3.32 -12.06
CA GLU A 19 -17.81 -2.83 -12.37
C GLU A 19 -18.13 -1.52 -11.64
N ALA A 20 -17.87 -1.45 -10.33
CA ALA A 20 -18.15 -0.26 -9.52
C ALA A 20 -17.31 0.96 -9.93
N ALA A 21 -16.07 0.74 -10.39
CA ALA A 21 -15.18 1.79 -10.86
C ALA A 21 -15.35 2.13 -12.36
N GLY A 22 -16.19 1.39 -13.09
CA GLY A 22 -16.37 1.56 -14.54
C GLY A 22 -15.16 1.16 -15.38
N VAL A 23 -14.29 0.28 -14.85
CA VAL A 23 -13.07 -0.20 -15.51
C VAL A 23 -13.36 -1.55 -16.19
N PRO A 24 -13.17 -1.70 -17.51
CA PRO A 24 -13.38 -2.98 -18.17
C PRO A 24 -12.45 -4.06 -17.60
N LEU A 25 -12.91 -5.31 -17.61
CA LEU A 25 -12.07 -6.43 -17.19
C LEU A 25 -10.91 -6.62 -18.19
N GLY A 26 -9.69 -6.65 -17.70
CA GLY A 26 -8.50 -6.78 -18.53
C GLY A 26 -7.22 -6.52 -17.73
N PRO A 27 -6.06 -6.44 -18.41
CA PRO A 27 -4.82 -5.99 -17.79
C PRO A 27 -4.98 -4.59 -17.21
N CYS A 28 -4.54 -4.38 -15.97
CA CYS A 28 -4.58 -3.08 -15.31
C CYS A 28 -3.20 -2.41 -15.39
N THR A 29 -3.15 -1.27 -16.08
CA THR A 29 -1.98 -0.40 -16.12
C THR A 29 -2.09 0.69 -15.04
N PHE A 30 -1.15 1.63 -15.00
CA PHE A 30 -1.23 2.77 -14.10
C PHE A 30 -2.47 3.66 -14.34
N GLN A 31 -3.07 3.62 -15.53
CA GLN A 31 -4.31 4.34 -15.83
C GLN A 31 -5.47 3.76 -15.00
N GLU A 32 -5.67 2.45 -15.04
CA GLU A 32 -6.70 1.77 -14.26
C GLU A 32 -6.42 1.87 -12.76
N VAL A 33 -5.16 1.78 -12.34
CA VAL A 33 -4.76 2.00 -10.94
C VAL A 33 -5.22 3.35 -10.43
N GLN A 34 -5.08 4.42 -11.22
CA GLN A 34 -5.55 5.75 -10.84
C GLN A 34 -7.09 5.80 -10.69
N ILE A 35 -7.83 5.11 -11.55
CA ILE A 35 -9.30 5.05 -11.45
C ILE A 35 -9.73 4.35 -10.16
N PHE A 36 -9.08 3.23 -9.81
CA PHE A 36 -9.35 2.54 -8.55
C PHE A 36 -8.95 3.39 -7.33
N GLU A 37 -7.87 4.16 -7.46
CA GLU A 37 -7.44 5.11 -6.44
C GLU A 37 -8.54 6.13 -6.12
N ASP A 38 -9.08 6.76 -7.18
CA ASP A 38 -10.16 7.74 -7.08
C ASP A 38 -11.44 7.11 -6.51
N HIS A 39 -11.81 5.92 -6.99
CA HIS A 39 -13.02 5.21 -6.56
C HIS A 39 -12.98 4.79 -5.08
N LEU A 40 -11.82 4.32 -4.59
CA LEU A 40 -11.66 3.84 -3.22
C LEU A 40 -11.22 4.93 -2.23
N ASN A 41 -10.84 6.11 -2.73
CA ASN A 41 -10.27 7.20 -1.94
C ASN A 41 -9.05 6.77 -1.09
N ILE A 42 -8.14 6.02 -1.72
CA ILE A 42 -6.87 5.56 -1.12
C ILE A 42 -5.68 6.13 -1.91
N GLN A 43 -4.45 6.04 -1.42
CA GLN A 43 -3.23 6.28 -2.19
C GLN A 43 -2.65 4.93 -2.58
N ILE A 44 -2.35 4.71 -3.86
CA ILE A 44 -1.64 3.51 -4.31
C ILE A 44 -0.19 3.88 -4.62
N VAL A 45 0.76 3.11 -4.08
CA VAL A 45 2.18 3.21 -4.40
C VAL A 45 2.66 1.89 -4.96
N VAL A 46 3.25 1.91 -6.16
CA VAL A 46 3.72 0.72 -6.85
C VAL A 46 5.24 0.72 -6.87
N PHE A 47 5.82 -0.38 -6.38
CA PHE A 47 7.23 -0.73 -6.50
C PHE A 47 7.39 -1.73 -7.64
N SER A 48 8.38 -1.58 -8.50
CA SER A 48 8.58 -2.48 -9.64
C SER A 48 9.84 -3.33 -9.48
N ALA A 49 9.71 -4.65 -9.64
CA ALA A 49 10.86 -5.56 -9.71
C ALA A 49 11.79 -5.20 -10.88
N ASP A 50 11.24 -4.76 -12.01
CA ASP A 50 11.99 -4.35 -13.20
C ASP A 50 12.81 -3.07 -12.96
N ASN A 51 12.47 -2.30 -11.92
CA ASN A 51 13.12 -1.05 -11.55
C ASN A 51 13.85 -1.15 -10.20
N LEU A 52 14.45 -2.30 -9.89
CA LEU A 52 15.20 -2.51 -8.64
C LEU A 52 14.37 -2.23 -7.39
N ASN A 53 13.08 -2.57 -7.42
CA ASN A 53 12.11 -2.31 -6.36
C ASN A 53 11.98 -0.81 -6.01
N GLN A 54 12.23 0.08 -6.98
CA GLN A 54 11.93 1.50 -6.84
C GLN A 54 10.46 1.80 -7.12
N VAL A 55 9.98 2.93 -6.61
CA VAL A 55 8.63 3.42 -6.86
C VAL A 55 8.50 3.86 -8.31
N THR A 56 7.62 3.20 -9.07
CA THR A 56 7.31 3.53 -10.46
C THR A 56 5.98 4.27 -10.62
N TYR A 57 5.12 4.19 -9.60
CA TYR A 57 3.88 4.95 -9.52
C TYR A 57 3.63 5.39 -8.09
N LYS A 58 3.29 6.65 -7.90
CA LYS A 58 2.87 7.21 -6.61
C LYS A 58 1.61 8.05 -6.81
N GLY A 59 0.54 7.54 -6.25
CA GLY A 59 -0.76 8.17 -6.15
C GLY A 59 -0.78 9.51 -5.44
N LYS A 60 -1.91 10.20 -5.53
CA LYS A 60 -2.15 11.42 -4.72
C LYS A 60 -2.18 11.05 -3.24
N GLU A 61 -1.77 11.98 -2.39
CA GLU A 61 -1.81 11.76 -0.93
C GLU A 61 -3.27 11.63 -0.46
N ARG A 62 -3.55 10.58 0.31
CA ARG A 62 -4.89 10.22 0.80
C ARG A 62 -4.82 9.56 2.17
N PRO A 63 -5.94 9.45 2.90
CA PRO A 63 -5.95 8.94 4.28
C PRO A 63 -5.44 7.51 4.44
N LEU A 64 -5.62 6.66 3.41
CA LEU A 64 -5.19 5.27 3.43
C LEU A 64 -4.19 5.02 2.31
N ARG A 65 -3.03 4.44 2.63
CA ARG A 65 -2.00 4.06 1.65
C ARG A 65 -1.95 2.53 1.48
N ILE A 66 -1.92 2.06 0.23
CA ILE A 66 -1.64 0.67 -0.13
C ILE A 66 -0.36 0.63 -0.96
N ASN A 67 0.53 -0.32 -0.64
CA ASN A 67 1.77 -0.55 -1.36
C ASN A 67 1.64 -1.84 -2.17
N LEU A 68 1.90 -1.76 -3.47
CA LEU A 68 1.87 -2.88 -4.41
C LEU A 68 3.28 -3.15 -4.94
N TRP A 69 3.59 -4.41 -5.15
CA TRP A 69 4.79 -4.87 -5.84
C TRP A 69 4.41 -5.41 -7.20
N HIS A 70 4.91 -4.78 -8.26
CA HIS A 70 4.70 -5.18 -9.63
C HIS A 70 5.87 -6.04 -10.12
N HIS A 71 5.58 -7.27 -10.54
CA HIS A 71 6.53 -8.22 -11.10
C HIS A 71 5.79 -9.22 -12.00
N ASP A 72 6.42 -9.71 -13.06
CA ASP A 72 5.85 -10.71 -13.98
C ASP A 72 4.41 -10.37 -14.46
N ASN A 73 4.15 -9.08 -14.74
CA ASN A 73 2.83 -8.56 -15.13
C ASN A 73 1.72 -8.85 -14.10
N HIS A 74 2.09 -8.87 -12.81
CA HIS A 74 1.20 -9.11 -11.67
C HIS A 74 1.48 -8.12 -10.53
N TYR A 75 0.44 -7.80 -9.75
CA TYR A 75 0.56 -6.98 -8.54
C TYR A 75 0.34 -7.79 -7.27
N ASP A 76 1.33 -7.75 -6.38
CA ASP A 76 1.24 -8.29 -5.03
C ASP A 76 1.12 -7.19 -3.98
N VAL A 77 0.32 -7.43 -2.93
CA VAL A 77 0.19 -6.46 -1.83
C VAL A 77 1.38 -6.56 -0.89
N ILE A 78 2.09 -5.45 -0.72
CA ILE A 78 3.12 -5.28 0.30
C ILE A 78 2.45 -4.90 1.63
N LYS A 79 2.38 -5.85 2.55
CA LYS A 79 1.76 -5.65 3.89
C LYS A 79 2.66 -4.87 4.84
N SER A 80 3.97 -4.97 4.66
CA SER A 80 4.98 -4.28 5.47
C SER A 80 6.10 -3.86 4.54
N VAL A 81 6.20 -2.57 4.26
CA VAL A 81 7.25 -2.02 3.37
C VAL A 81 8.63 -2.25 3.99
N LYS A 82 8.73 -2.13 5.31
CA LYS A 82 9.94 -2.48 6.08
C LYS A 82 10.33 -3.95 5.89
N GLY A 83 9.36 -4.85 6.01
CA GLY A 83 9.58 -6.29 5.81
C GLY A 83 9.97 -6.62 4.38
N PHE A 84 9.38 -5.94 3.39
CA PHE A 84 9.73 -6.09 1.98
C PHE A 84 11.18 -5.69 1.69
N PHE A 85 11.66 -4.59 2.27
CA PHE A 85 13.06 -4.16 2.13
C PHE A 85 14.03 -4.79 3.13
N GLY A 86 13.56 -5.65 4.05
CA GLY A 86 14.40 -6.21 5.12
C GLY A 86 15.03 -5.14 6.03
N SER A 87 14.37 -3.98 6.20
CA SER A 87 14.89 -2.84 6.95
C SER A 87 14.14 -2.63 8.26
N ASN A 88 14.82 -2.03 9.24
CA ASN A 88 14.18 -1.62 10.50
C ASN A 88 13.23 -0.44 10.30
N TYR A 89 13.53 0.41 9.32
CA TYR A 89 12.80 1.64 9.06
C TYR A 89 12.65 1.92 7.56
N TYR A 90 11.61 2.69 7.24
CA TYR A 90 11.29 3.12 5.88
C TYR A 90 10.72 4.53 5.94
N CYS A 91 11.14 5.40 5.01
CA CYS A 91 10.60 6.74 4.88
C CYS A 91 9.61 6.79 3.71
N GLU A 92 8.34 7.05 4.01
CA GLU A 92 7.26 7.14 3.02
C GLU A 92 7.32 8.41 2.17
N ASN A 93 8.02 9.45 2.63
CA ASN A 93 8.23 10.66 1.84
C ASN A 93 9.36 10.47 0.82
N CYS A 94 10.49 9.90 1.26
CA CYS A 94 11.66 9.66 0.42
C CYS A 94 11.58 8.37 -0.41
N GLU A 95 10.65 7.49 -0.04
CA GLU A 95 10.48 6.14 -0.58
C GLU A 95 11.75 5.27 -0.49
N LYS A 96 12.42 5.30 0.67
CA LYS A 96 13.70 4.61 0.89
C LYS A 96 13.77 3.90 2.25
N PRO A 97 14.34 2.67 2.30
CA PRO A 97 14.68 2.02 3.55
C PRO A 97 15.92 2.66 4.20
N TYR A 98 16.02 2.58 5.52
CA TYR A 98 17.21 3.00 6.25
C TYR A 98 17.46 2.12 7.48
N SER A 99 18.73 1.96 7.84
CA SER A 99 19.18 1.03 8.89
C SER A 99 19.25 1.64 10.28
N GLN A 100 19.36 2.97 10.39
CA GLN A 100 19.58 3.66 11.64
C GLN A 100 18.79 4.98 11.67
N LEU A 101 18.13 5.26 12.79
CA LEU A 101 17.55 6.58 13.07
C LEU A 101 18.70 7.57 13.31
N ARG A 102 19.32 8.04 12.23
CA ARG A 102 20.19 9.21 12.34
C ARG A 102 19.27 10.42 12.32
N ILE A 103 19.24 11.15 13.44
CA ILE A 103 18.74 12.53 13.46
C ILE A 103 19.70 13.34 12.59
N THR A 104 19.51 13.28 11.27
CA THR A 104 20.19 14.17 10.35
C THR A 104 19.18 15.25 9.99
N SER A 105 19.58 16.49 10.18
CA SER A 105 18.87 17.74 9.94
C SER A 105 18.36 17.95 8.50
N LEU A 106 18.41 16.91 7.65
CA LEU A 106 18.03 16.92 6.24
C LEU A 106 16.69 16.24 5.94
N SER A 107 15.96 15.75 6.96
CA SER A 107 14.52 15.50 6.85
C SER A 107 13.70 16.59 7.55
N LYS A 108 14.02 17.87 7.31
CA LYS A 108 13.07 18.97 7.53
C LYS A 108 12.00 18.92 6.43
N GLY A 109 11.24 17.84 6.44
CA GLY A 109 10.02 17.64 5.69
C GLY A 109 8.94 17.24 6.69
N MET A 110 8.47 18.23 7.45
CA MET A 110 7.17 18.23 8.13
C MET A 110 6.98 17.26 9.31
N LEU A 111 7.60 17.56 10.45
CA LEU A 111 6.91 17.36 11.73
C LEU A 111 5.88 18.49 11.84
N HIS A 112 4.66 18.28 11.35
CA HIS A 112 3.55 19.17 11.71
C HIS A 112 3.10 18.77 13.12
N MET A 113 3.55 19.55 14.10
CA MET A 113 2.97 19.59 15.44
C MET A 113 1.48 19.92 15.31
N SER A 114 0.61 18.93 15.48
CA SER A 114 -0.71 19.17 16.03
C SER A 114 -0.66 18.84 17.51
N SER A 115 -0.57 19.90 18.31
CA SER A 115 -0.69 19.86 19.76
C SER A 115 -2.02 19.24 20.18
N TYR A 116 -1.99 17.99 20.63
CA TYR A 116 -2.92 17.54 21.68
C TYR A 116 -2.28 16.40 22.46
N VAL A 117 -1.97 16.71 23.72
CA VAL A 117 -1.66 15.74 24.78
C VAL A 117 -2.83 14.78 24.91
N MET A 118 -2.58 13.47 24.84
CA MET A 118 -3.32 12.41 25.56
C MET A 118 -2.46 11.13 25.52
N SER A 119 -1.70 10.88 26.61
CA SER A 119 -2.04 9.90 27.65
C SER A 119 -1.88 8.45 27.20
N THR A 120 -0.86 7.81 27.78
CA THR A 120 -0.65 6.36 27.96
C THR A 120 -1.94 5.54 27.94
N TRP A 121 -2.04 4.43 27.21
CA TRP A 121 -2.78 3.18 27.57
C TRP A 121 -2.41 2.05 26.55
N PRO A 122 -2.63 0.76 26.89
CA PRO A 122 -1.72 -0.35 26.63
C PRO A 122 -2.00 -1.18 25.37
N THR A 123 -0.99 -1.98 25.00
CA THR A 123 -1.06 -3.09 24.05
C THR A 123 -2.09 -4.14 24.46
N THR A 124 -3.26 -4.19 23.81
CA THR A 124 -4.04 -5.44 23.66
C THR A 124 -4.99 -5.37 22.46
N LYS A 125 -4.95 -6.42 21.63
CA LYS A 125 -5.98 -6.88 20.67
C LYS A 125 -6.49 -5.88 19.62
N MET A 126 -6.01 -6.05 18.39
CA MET A 126 -6.89 -6.03 17.21
C MET A 126 -6.55 -7.21 16.30
N GLN A 127 -7.18 -8.35 16.59
CA GLN A 127 -7.43 -9.37 15.59
C GLN A 127 -8.53 -8.86 14.67
N GLY A 128 -8.31 -8.95 13.36
CA GLY A 128 -9.37 -8.91 12.37
C GLY A 128 -9.47 -7.60 11.61
N LEU A 129 -8.77 -7.53 10.49
CA LEU A 129 -9.38 -7.12 9.22
C LEU A 129 -8.62 -7.79 8.08
N ARG A 130 -9.39 -8.58 7.34
CA ARG A 130 -8.93 -9.50 6.31
C ARG A 130 -8.50 -8.70 5.09
N GLN A 131 -7.27 -8.97 4.68
CA GLN A 131 -6.75 -8.83 3.31
C GLN A 131 -7.82 -9.21 2.29
N THR A 132 -8.00 -8.44 1.21
CA THR A 132 -7.34 -8.70 -0.09
C THR A 132 -7.85 -7.66 -1.10
N LEU A 133 -6.97 -6.77 -1.57
CA LEU A 133 -7.12 -6.07 -2.84
C LEU A 133 -6.06 -6.70 -3.76
N CYS A 134 -6.47 -7.55 -4.70
CA CYS A 134 -5.62 -7.98 -5.82
C CYS A 134 -6.20 -7.23 -7.02
N ILE A 135 -5.39 -6.37 -7.61
CA ILE A 135 -5.59 -5.85 -8.97
C ILE A 135 -4.87 -6.82 -9.90
#